data_AF-A0A9P8HFZ4-F1
#
_entry.id   AF-A0A9P8HFZ4-F1
#
_cell.length_a   1.000
_cell.length_b   1.000
_cell.length_c   1.000
_cell.angle_alpha   90.00
_cell.angle_beta   90.00
_cell.angle_gamma   90.00
#
_symmetry.space_group_name_H-M   'P 1'
#
loop_
_entity.id
_entity.type
_entity.pdbx_description
1 polymer ?
#
loop_
_entity_poly.entity_id
_entity_poly.type
_entity_poly.pdbx_seq_one_letter_code
_entity_poly.pdbx_strand_id
1 'polypeptide(L)'
;MENTILAYRESLAEIQSELDRLDAAVTVSAATKRSEAISCALKVGTDSLYNLSALISGDFELTHDDERLKVALDSLVTTFNHITELADSQLAEVGRLHSDAIELRNAKLRPLQNKLDESKSELEAQLTANREAITATSNTVKTFQESVDTMKRAHRSLQDKLSDSERTHDTVNIAVSILIPIWGVVGLIDPTSSPGAVFKLRKCVRETCDALHKEKAALEKAEESLKTERGQQDELEKQVSRLEDMLSEIVPLEDQVTSTIEKTDMLQQAIIVVKQQLAAAARRAAQLSNTVLITAHASSTNQEICTGILDIAEQVPLDFTNSNEMKLLLNELLSGYGSAVVPAAIESRANELLGAAAKYLSIEWHPTEVVTES
;
A
#
# COMPACT_ATOMS: atom_id res chain seq x y z
N MET A 1 -23.38 8.11 3.82
CA MET A 1 -22.51 7.44 2.85
C MET A 1 -21.47 8.38 2.25
N GLU A 2 -21.84 9.57 1.79
CA GLU A 2 -20.87 10.50 1.17
C GLU A 2 -19.70 10.90 2.10
N ASN A 3 -19.97 11.15 3.38
CA ASN A 3 -18.91 11.37 4.40
C ASN A 3 -18.00 10.14 4.58
N THR A 4 -18.55 8.93 4.42
CA THR A 4 -17.78 7.68 4.54
C THR A 4 -16.84 7.52 3.34
N ILE A 5 -17.33 7.77 2.13
CA ILE A 5 -16.53 7.76 0.90
C ILE A 5 -15.40 8.79 0.98
N LEU A 6 -15.67 9.99 1.50
CA LEU A 6 -14.66 11.00 1.73
C LEU A 6 -13.58 10.52 2.70
N ALA A 7 -13.97 9.93 3.84
CA ALA A 7 -13.04 9.39 4.82
C ALA A 7 -12.16 8.25 4.25
N TYR A 8 -12.71 7.40 3.37
CA TYR A 8 -11.92 6.37 2.69
C TYR A 8 -10.88 6.99 1.76
N ARG A 9 -11.25 8.02 1.02
CA ARG A 9 -10.33 8.73 0.14
C ARG A 9 -9.20 9.42 0.91
N GLU A 10 -9.51 10.04 2.04
CA GLU A 10 -8.50 10.63 2.93
C GLU A 10 -7.56 9.54 3.48
N SER A 11 -8.10 8.39 3.87
CA SER A 11 -7.31 7.24 4.34
C SER A 11 -6.38 6.69 3.25
N LEU A 12 -6.86 6.59 2.00
CA LEU A 12 -6.02 6.17 0.86
C LEU A 12 -4.88 7.15 0.63
N ALA A 13 -5.15 8.45 0.66
CA ALA A 13 -4.13 9.47 0.49
C ALA A 13 -3.06 9.44 1.61
N GLU A 14 -3.47 9.20 2.86
CA GLU A 14 -2.55 9.01 3.98
C GLU A 14 -1.67 7.77 3.78
N ILE A 15 -2.27 6.64 3.39
CA ILE A 15 -1.54 5.39 3.11
C ILE A 15 -0.54 5.58 1.98
N GLN A 16 -0.93 6.23 0.87
CA GLN A 16 -0.03 6.54 -0.24
C GLN A 16 1.15 7.40 0.24
N SER A 17 0.88 8.45 1.01
CA SER A 17 1.95 9.32 1.52
C SER A 17 2.91 8.58 2.45
N GLU A 18 2.42 7.68 3.30
CA GLU A 18 3.27 6.85 4.16
C GLU A 18 4.09 5.86 3.35
N LEU A 19 3.49 5.25 2.33
CA LEU A 19 4.15 4.31 1.43
C LEU A 19 5.27 4.99 0.62
N ASP A 20 5.00 6.18 0.08
CA ASP A 20 6.00 6.96 -0.65
C ASP A 20 7.19 7.31 0.24
N ARG A 21 6.93 7.61 1.53
CA ARG A 21 7.99 7.85 2.52
C ARG A 21 8.81 6.60 2.79
N LEU A 22 8.16 5.43 2.89
CA LEU A 22 8.84 4.16 3.10
C LEU A 22 9.67 3.74 1.88
N ASP A 23 9.10 3.84 0.68
CA ASP A 23 9.82 3.49 -0.55
C ASP A 23 11.01 4.44 -0.78
N ALA A 24 10.85 5.75 -0.52
CA ALA A 24 11.95 6.72 -0.54
C ALA A 24 13.13 6.30 0.38
N ALA A 25 12.82 5.79 1.58
CA ALA A 25 13.80 5.32 2.56
C ALA A 25 14.49 4.00 2.20
N VAL A 26 13.95 3.28 1.20
CA VAL A 26 14.44 1.99 0.71
C VAL A 26 14.97 2.11 -0.74
N THR A 27 14.98 3.32 -1.31
CA THR A 27 15.59 3.57 -2.62
C THR A 27 17.05 3.15 -2.66
N VAL A 28 17.53 2.85 -3.88
CA VAL A 28 18.96 2.56 -4.13
C VAL A 28 19.84 3.65 -3.52
N SER A 29 19.48 4.94 -3.63
CA SER A 29 20.27 6.03 -3.04
C SER A 29 20.39 5.99 -1.52
N ALA A 30 19.32 5.60 -0.82
CA ALA A 30 19.31 5.48 0.64
C ALA A 30 20.08 4.23 1.08
N ALA A 31 19.92 3.12 0.35
CA ALA A 31 20.71 1.91 0.57
C ALA A 31 22.21 2.15 0.31
N THR A 32 22.56 2.88 -0.75
CA THR A 32 23.94 3.27 -1.08
C THR A 32 24.56 4.10 0.04
N LYS A 33 23.87 5.12 0.57
CA LYS A 33 24.38 5.92 1.69
C LYS A 33 24.64 5.09 2.96
N ARG A 34 23.76 4.14 3.26
CA ARG A 34 23.97 3.20 4.39
C ARG A 34 25.19 2.32 4.13
N SER A 35 25.32 1.77 2.93
CA SER A 35 26.48 0.99 2.52
C SER A 35 27.78 1.79 2.62
N GLU A 36 27.79 3.04 2.15
CA GLU A 36 28.96 3.93 2.18
C GLU A 36 29.50 4.14 3.60
N ALA A 37 28.62 4.31 4.59
CA ALA A 37 29.05 4.47 5.98
C ALA A 37 29.77 3.23 6.53
N ILE A 38 29.25 2.03 6.24
CA ILE A 38 29.94 0.77 6.59
C ILE A 38 31.25 0.66 5.81
N SER A 39 31.25 0.92 4.50
CA SER A 39 32.43 0.85 3.64
C SER A 39 33.56 1.79 4.10
N CYS A 40 33.23 3.03 4.46
CA CYS A 40 34.20 3.97 5.03
C CYS A 40 34.74 3.48 6.38
N ALA A 41 33.88 2.93 7.24
CA ALA A 41 34.31 2.43 8.54
C ALA A 41 35.19 1.16 8.39
N LEU A 42 34.87 0.28 7.45
CA LEU A 42 35.68 -0.88 7.06
C LEU A 42 37.07 -0.48 6.57
N LYS A 43 37.16 0.58 5.76
CA LYS A 43 38.43 1.16 5.34
C LYS A 43 39.26 1.60 6.55
N VAL A 44 38.68 2.37 7.48
CA VAL A 44 39.37 2.81 8.71
C VAL A 44 39.82 1.61 9.57
N GLY A 45 39.01 0.56 9.66
CA GLY A 45 39.39 -0.69 10.33
C GLY A 45 40.57 -1.39 9.66
N THR A 46 40.60 -1.40 8.33
CA THR A 46 41.68 -2.00 7.53
C THR A 46 42.97 -1.17 7.63
N ASP A 47 42.86 0.16 7.64
CA ASP A 47 43.97 1.09 7.90
C ASP A 47 44.54 0.90 9.31
N SER A 48 43.69 0.63 10.30
CA SER A 48 44.13 0.33 11.67
C SER A 48 44.91 -0.97 11.74
N LEU A 49 44.51 -2.00 10.97
CA LEU A 49 45.29 -3.23 10.82
C LEU A 49 46.62 -2.96 10.12
N TYR A 50 46.64 -2.12 9.07
CA TYR A 50 47.87 -1.76 8.35
C TYR A 50 48.85 -1.03 9.27
N ASN A 51 48.37 -0.07 10.06
CA ASN A 51 49.21 0.65 11.03
C ASN A 51 49.79 -0.31 12.07
N LEU A 52 49.01 -1.31 12.51
CA LEU A 52 49.51 -2.35 13.40
C LEU A 52 50.57 -3.22 12.72
N SER A 53 50.38 -3.62 11.45
CA SER A 53 51.39 -4.40 10.73
C SER A 53 52.69 -3.63 10.50
N ALA A 54 52.59 -2.34 10.18
CA ALA A 54 53.74 -1.46 9.99
C ALA A 54 54.54 -1.22 11.29
N LEU A 55 53.86 -1.22 12.45
CA LEU A 55 54.51 -1.08 13.75
C LEU A 55 55.34 -2.31 14.15
N ILE A 56 54.92 -3.50 13.73
CA ILE A 56 55.61 -4.77 14.03
C ILE A 56 56.56 -5.21 12.92
N SER A 57 56.81 -4.37 11.92
CA SER A 57 57.69 -4.69 10.80
C SER A 57 59.15 -4.82 11.25
N GLY A 58 59.90 -5.68 10.55
CA GLY A 58 61.29 -5.99 10.84
C GLY A 58 61.46 -7.06 11.91
N ASP A 59 62.64 -7.11 12.51
CA ASP A 59 62.94 -7.99 13.65
C ASP A 59 62.34 -7.38 14.94
N PHE A 60 61.01 -7.25 14.98
CA PHE A 60 60.28 -6.64 16.09
C PHE A 60 60.41 -7.48 17.37
N GLU A 61 60.86 -6.84 18.44
CA GLU A 61 60.88 -7.40 19.79
C GLU A 61 59.94 -6.59 20.69
N LEU A 62 58.97 -7.27 21.29
CA LEU A 62 58.04 -6.64 22.21
C LEU A 62 58.77 -6.18 23.48
N THR A 63 58.86 -4.88 23.70
CA THR A 63 59.34 -4.32 24.96
C THR A 63 58.18 -4.09 25.94
N HIS A 64 58.45 -4.17 27.24
CA HIS A 64 57.42 -4.16 28.29
C HIS A 64 56.59 -2.85 28.36
N ASP A 65 57.08 -1.77 27.75
CA ASP A 65 56.47 -0.41 27.79
C ASP A 65 56.23 0.16 26.36
N ASP A 66 55.84 -0.68 25.39
CA ASP A 66 55.52 -0.18 24.05
C ASP A 66 54.13 0.50 24.01
N GLU A 67 54.10 1.76 24.46
CA GLU A 67 52.90 2.60 24.48
C GLU A 67 52.30 2.80 23.08
N ARG A 68 53.11 2.76 22.01
CA ARG A 68 52.62 2.90 20.63
C ARG A 68 51.83 1.68 20.20
N LEU A 69 52.34 0.48 20.51
CA LEU A 69 51.63 -0.76 20.24
C LEU A 69 50.32 -0.83 21.01
N LYS A 70 50.33 -0.43 22.29
CA LYS A 70 49.12 -0.38 23.11
C LYS A 70 48.07 0.55 22.53
N VAL A 71 48.45 1.77 22.16
CA VAL A 71 47.54 2.73 21.49
C VAL A 71 47.00 2.16 20.18
N ALA A 72 47.82 1.47 19.39
CA ALA A 72 47.38 0.85 18.14
C ALA A 72 46.36 -0.28 18.37
N LEU A 73 46.58 -1.15 19.37
CA LEU A 73 45.67 -2.23 19.73
C LEU A 73 44.35 -1.71 20.33
N ASP A 74 44.40 -0.71 21.19
CA ASP A 74 43.20 -0.05 21.72
C ASP A 74 42.39 0.64 20.61
N SER A 75 43.08 1.31 19.68
CA SER A 75 42.47 1.92 18.49
C SER A 75 41.82 0.87 17.60
N LEU A 76 42.47 -0.28 17.40
CA LEU A 76 41.94 -1.40 16.61
C LEU A 76 40.64 -1.94 17.20
N VAL A 77 40.64 -2.23 18.51
CA VAL A 77 39.44 -2.73 19.23
C VAL A 77 38.32 -1.70 19.16
N THR A 78 38.63 -0.43 19.43
CA THR A 78 37.65 0.67 19.37
C THR A 78 37.02 0.78 17.99
N THR A 79 37.84 0.68 16.93
CA THR A 79 37.38 0.79 15.55
C THR A 79 36.45 -0.36 15.18
N PHE A 80 36.82 -1.62 15.44
CA PHE A 80 35.97 -2.75 15.10
C PHE A 80 34.69 -2.85 15.94
N ASN A 81 34.72 -2.39 17.20
CA ASN A 81 33.50 -2.22 17.99
C ASN A 81 32.58 -1.16 17.35
N HIS A 82 33.13 -0.01 16.94
CA HIS A 82 32.36 1.03 16.28
C HIS A 82 31.73 0.57 14.95
N ILE A 83 32.46 -0.17 14.12
CA ILE A 83 31.90 -0.71 12.86
C ILE A 83 30.74 -1.68 13.16
N THR A 84 30.86 -2.49 14.23
CA THR A 84 29.80 -3.42 14.66
C THR A 84 28.57 -2.66 15.15
N GLU A 85 28.74 -1.61 15.96
CA GLU A 85 27.65 -0.73 16.41
C GLU A 85 26.94 -0.05 15.24
N LEU A 86 27.69 0.36 14.22
CA LEU A 86 27.14 0.96 13.01
C LEU A 86 26.29 -0.04 12.21
N ALA A 87 26.76 -1.28 12.06
CA ALA A 87 25.98 -2.36 11.44
C ALA A 87 24.71 -2.70 12.25
N ASP A 88 24.79 -2.68 13.59
CA ASP A 88 23.64 -2.85 14.48
C ASP A 88 22.60 -1.74 14.32
N SER A 89 23.06 -0.48 14.27
CA SER A 89 22.19 0.67 14.06
C SER A 89 21.47 0.59 12.71
N GLN A 90 22.18 0.20 11.64
CA GLN A 90 21.57 0.02 10.32
C GLN A 90 20.58 -1.13 10.30
N LEU A 91 20.90 -2.27 10.93
CA LEU A 91 19.98 -3.39 11.03
C LEU A 91 18.69 -3.00 11.78
N ALA A 92 18.82 -2.22 12.88
CA ALA A 92 17.67 -1.72 13.62
C ALA A 92 16.81 -0.75 12.78
N GLU A 93 17.45 0.12 11.99
CA GLU A 93 16.73 1.05 11.10
C GLU A 93 15.95 0.31 10.01
N VAL A 94 16.59 -0.64 9.30
CA VAL A 94 15.91 -1.46 8.28
C VAL A 94 14.87 -2.37 8.95
N GLY A 95 15.14 -2.86 10.16
CA GLY A 95 14.19 -3.52 11.07
C GLY A 95 12.89 -2.73 11.22
N ARG A 96 13.03 -1.46 11.60
CA ARG A 96 11.90 -0.54 11.77
C ARG A 96 11.16 -0.31 10.46
N LEU A 97 11.87 -0.06 9.35
CA LEU A 97 11.24 0.14 8.03
C LEU A 97 10.42 -1.07 7.58
N HIS A 98 10.93 -2.29 7.79
CA HIS A 98 10.22 -3.52 7.48
C HIS A 98 8.96 -3.67 8.34
N SER A 99 9.08 -3.39 9.65
CA SER A 99 7.93 -3.40 10.57
C SER A 99 6.87 -2.38 10.16
N ASP A 100 7.28 -1.15 9.85
CA ASP A 100 6.38 -0.08 9.39
C ASP A 100 5.65 -0.50 8.09
N ALA A 101 6.34 -1.14 7.14
CA ALA A 101 5.73 -1.62 5.90
C ALA A 101 4.72 -2.77 6.14
N ILE A 102 5.04 -3.71 7.04
CA ILE A 102 4.11 -4.77 7.44
C ILE A 102 2.88 -4.18 8.14
N GLU A 103 3.07 -3.20 9.02
CA GLU A 103 1.99 -2.51 9.72
C GLU A 103 1.11 -1.75 8.73
N LEU A 104 1.70 -1.01 7.79
CA LEU A 104 0.96 -0.31 6.74
C LEU A 104 0.08 -1.28 5.93
N ARG A 105 0.62 -2.45 5.56
CA ARG A 105 -0.16 -3.51 4.87
C ARG A 105 -1.30 -4.05 5.73
N ASN A 106 -0.97 -4.51 6.94
CA ASN A 106 -1.86 -5.36 7.73
C ASN A 106 -2.84 -4.57 8.60
N ALA A 107 -2.43 -3.41 9.10
CA ALA A 107 -3.21 -2.60 10.04
C ALA A 107 -3.95 -1.44 9.36
N LYS A 108 -3.49 -0.97 8.18
CA LYS A 108 -4.13 0.15 7.47
C LYS A 108 -4.76 -0.27 6.14
N LEU A 109 -3.96 -0.78 5.20
CA LEU A 109 -4.40 -1.08 3.84
C LEU A 109 -5.47 -2.18 3.79
N ARG A 110 -5.20 -3.35 4.39
CA ARG A 110 -6.14 -4.48 4.38
C ARG A 110 -7.46 -4.18 5.11
N PRO A 111 -7.47 -3.52 6.28
CA PRO A 111 -8.73 -3.08 6.89
C PRO A 111 -9.49 -2.05 6.06
N LEU A 112 -8.80 -1.16 5.34
CA LEU A 112 -9.45 -0.20 4.45
C LEU A 112 -10.10 -0.89 3.25
N GLN A 113 -9.38 -1.84 2.62
CA GLN A 113 -9.91 -2.69 1.55
C GLN A 113 -11.19 -3.41 1.99
N ASN A 114 -11.15 -4.10 3.14
CA ASN A 114 -12.32 -4.79 3.67
C ASN A 114 -13.52 -3.84 3.89
N LYS A 115 -13.28 -2.62 4.41
CA LYS A 115 -14.33 -1.62 4.63
C LYS A 115 -14.91 -1.08 3.31
N LEU A 116 -14.08 -0.91 2.29
CA LEU A 116 -14.51 -0.51 0.94
C LEU A 116 -15.35 -1.61 0.29
N ASP A 117 -14.92 -2.87 0.36
CA ASP A 117 -15.67 -4.03 -0.14
C ASP A 117 -17.01 -4.19 0.58
N GLU A 118 -17.03 -4.04 1.91
CA GLU A 118 -18.25 -4.08 2.72
C GLU A 118 -19.23 -2.97 2.31
N SER A 119 -18.74 -1.73 2.20
CA SER A 119 -19.57 -0.59 1.77
C SER A 119 -20.08 -0.73 0.34
N LYS A 120 -19.26 -1.30 -0.56
CA LYS A 120 -19.66 -1.56 -1.93
C LYS A 120 -20.79 -2.58 -1.97
N SER A 121 -20.62 -3.70 -1.27
CA SER A 121 -21.64 -4.75 -1.15
C SER A 121 -22.95 -4.21 -0.56
N GLU A 122 -22.87 -3.36 0.46
CA GLU A 122 -24.05 -2.70 1.05
C GLU A 122 -24.77 -1.81 0.02
N LEU A 123 -24.04 -1.00 -0.75
CA LEU A 123 -24.63 -0.14 -1.77
C LEU A 123 -25.20 -0.92 -2.96
N GLU A 124 -24.56 -2.01 -3.38
CA GLU A 124 -25.08 -2.89 -4.43
C GLU A 124 -26.40 -3.56 -3.99
N ALA A 125 -26.50 -3.94 -2.72
CA ALA A 125 -27.75 -4.45 -2.14
C ALA A 125 -28.85 -3.36 -2.13
N GLN A 126 -28.51 -2.13 -1.71
CA GLN A 126 -29.45 -0.99 -1.75
C GLN A 126 -29.88 -0.65 -3.18
N LEU A 127 -28.95 -0.71 -4.14
CA LEU A 127 -29.21 -0.47 -5.55
C LEU A 127 -30.16 -1.52 -6.14
N THR A 128 -29.96 -2.79 -5.77
CA THR A 128 -30.85 -3.88 -6.16
C THR A 128 -32.26 -3.67 -5.60
N ALA A 129 -32.37 -3.37 -4.30
CA ALA A 129 -33.66 -3.08 -3.66
C ALA A 129 -34.36 -1.85 -4.29
N ASN A 130 -33.61 -0.80 -4.63
CA ASN A 130 -34.17 0.38 -5.31
C ASN A 130 -34.66 0.04 -6.73
N ARG A 131 -33.92 -0.76 -7.50
CA ARG A 131 -34.37 -1.24 -8.82
C ARG A 131 -35.66 -2.05 -8.75
N GLU A 132 -35.84 -2.86 -7.71
CA GLU A 132 -37.09 -3.56 -7.44
C GLU A 132 -38.23 -2.59 -7.12
N ALA A 133 -37.98 -1.58 -6.27
CA ALA A 133 -38.94 -0.53 -5.94
C ALA A 133 -39.38 0.26 -7.18
N ILE A 134 -38.43 0.72 -8.01
CA ILE A 134 -38.70 1.41 -9.29
C ILE A 134 -39.58 0.54 -10.20
N THR A 135 -39.29 -0.76 -10.27
CA THR A 135 -40.08 -1.69 -11.09
C THR A 135 -41.51 -1.80 -10.56
N ALA A 136 -41.68 -1.92 -9.24
CA ALA A 136 -43.00 -1.96 -8.59
C ALA A 136 -43.78 -0.65 -8.80
N THR A 137 -43.17 0.50 -8.50
CA THR A 137 -43.77 1.84 -8.68
C THR A 137 -44.12 2.11 -10.14
N SER A 138 -43.25 1.72 -11.08
CA SER A 138 -43.53 1.82 -12.52
C SER A 138 -44.75 0.99 -12.94
N ASN A 139 -44.91 -0.21 -12.40
CA ASN A 139 -46.11 -1.03 -12.65
C ASN A 139 -47.37 -0.38 -12.07
N THR A 140 -47.29 0.26 -10.89
CA THR A 140 -48.38 1.02 -10.29
C THR A 140 -48.76 2.24 -11.14
N VAL A 141 -47.78 3.02 -11.61
CA VAL A 141 -48.00 4.15 -12.54
C VAL A 141 -48.73 3.67 -13.78
N LYS A 142 -48.28 2.58 -14.41
CA LYS A 142 -48.94 2.01 -15.59
C LYS A 142 -50.41 1.64 -15.31
N THR A 143 -50.67 1.02 -14.16
CA THR A 143 -52.02 0.64 -13.74
C THR A 143 -52.92 1.86 -13.54
N PHE A 144 -52.43 2.90 -12.85
CA PHE A 144 -53.18 4.15 -12.67
C PHE A 144 -53.40 4.88 -13.99
N GLN A 145 -52.45 4.84 -14.91
CA GLN A 145 -52.60 5.46 -16.22
C GLN A 145 -53.68 4.78 -17.06
N GLU A 146 -53.71 3.44 -17.08
CA GLU A 146 -54.77 2.65 -17.70
C GLU A 146 -56.15 2.90 -17.07
N SER A 147 -56.20 3.03 -15.73
CA SER A 147 -57.40 3.40 -14.96
C SER A 147 -57.92 4.79 -15.35
N VAL A 148 -57.05 5.80 -15.32
CA VAL A 148 -57.36 7.19 -15.69
C VAL A 148 -57.85 7.28 -17.13
N ASP A 149 -57.22 6.59 -18.08
CA ASP A 149 -57.63 6.63 -19.49
C ASP A 149 -58.96 5.92 -19.73
N THR A 150 -59.26 4.88 -18.97
CA THR A 150 -60.56 4.23 -18.97
C THR A 150 -61.64 5.13 -18.37
N MET A 151 -61.36 5.78 -17.23
CA MET A 151 -62.28 6.75 -16.63
C MET A 151 -62.52 7.98 -17.51
N LYS A 152 -61.50 8.50 -18.20
CA LYS A 152 -61.66 9.59 -19.18
C LYS A 152 -62.62 9.18 -20.31
N ARG A 153 -62.48 7.97 -20.86
CA ARG A 153 -63.39 7.45 -21.90
C ARG A 153 -64.82 7.32 -21.37
N ALA A 154 -64.99 6.78 -20.17
CA ALA A 154 -66.30 6.65 -19.53
C ALA A 154 -66.95 8.02 -19.26
N HIS A 155 -66.19 8.99 -18.75
CA HIS A 155 -66.66 10.35 -18.49
C HIS A 155 -67.11 11.06 -19.78
N ARG A 156 -66.32 10.97 -20.87
CA ARG A 156 -66.71 11.53 -22.18
C ARG A 156 -68.02 10.91 -22.68
N SER A 157 -68.14 9.59 -22.64
CA SER A 157 -69.37 8.88 -23.04
C SER A 157 -70.59 9.30 -22.22
N LEU A 158 -70.44 9.49 -20.91
CA LEU A 158 -71.48 10.01 -20.04
C LEU A 158 -71.86 11.46 -20.36
N GLN A 159 -70.87 12.31 -20.66
CA GLN A 159 -71.05 13.71 -21.00
C GLN A 159 -71.74 13.90 -22.35
N ASP A 160 -71.35 13.12 -23.36
CA ASP A 160 -71.99 13.11 -24.69
C ASP A 160 -73.47 12.72 -24.56
N LYS A 161 -73.76 11.66 -23.80
CA LYS A 161 -75.14 11.21 -23.54
C LYS A 161 -75.97 12.20 -22.72
N LEU A 162 -75.38 12.87 -21.73
CA LEU A 162 -76.05 13.95 -21.00
C LEU A 162 -76.41 15.10 -21.95
N SER A 163 -75.46 15.48 -22.82
CA SER A 163 -75.66 16.54 -23.81
C SER A 163 -76.75 16.19 -24.83
N ASP A 164 -76.80 14.93 -25.27
CA ASP A 164 -77.85 14.44 -26.16
C ASP A 164 -79.22 14.39 -25.45
N SER A 165 -79.26 13.90 -24.21
CA SER A 165 -80.48 13.84 -23.40
C SER A 165 -81.03 15.22 -23.03
N GLU A 166 -80.19 16.26 -22.93
CA GLU A 166 -80.60 17.65 -22.71
C GLU A 166 -81.12 18.32 -24.00
N ARG A 167 -80.71 17.85 -25.18
CA ARG A 167 -81.18 18.36 -26.49
C ARG A 167 -82.53 17.78 -26.91
N THR A 168 -82.82 16.52 -26.59
CA THR A 168 -84.10 15.85 -26.88
C THR A 168 -85.05 16.01 -25.70
N HIS A 169 -85.87 17.06 -25.70
CA HIS A 169 -86.75 17.40 -24.57
C HIS A 169 -88.02 16.53 -24.42
N ASP A 170 -88.13 15.38 -25.11
CA ASP A 170 -89.28 14.47 -25.05
C ASP A 170 -88.86 12.98 -25.12
N THR A 171 -89.39 12.18 -24.17
CA THR A 171 -89.36 10.71 -24.09
C THR A 171 -87.98 10.03 -24.10
N VAL A 172 -87.47 9.73 -22.91
CA VAL A 172 -86.09 9.26 -22.72
C VAL A 172 -86.07 7.79 -22.29
N ASN A 173 -85.84 6.88 -23.26
CA ASN A 173 -85.56 5.46 -23.04
C ASN A 173 -84.04 5.29 -22.88
N ILE A 174 -83.51 5.52 -21.67
CA ILE A 174 -82.07 5.42 -21.38
C ILE A 174 -81.84 4.25 -20.43
N ALA A 175 -81.39 3.11 -20.96
CA ALA A 175 -80.74 2.08 -20.16
C ALA A 175 -79.22 2.28 -20.26
N VAL A 176 -78.56 2.60 -19.12
CA VAL A 176 -77.10 2.67 -19.04
C VAL A 176 -76.61 1.62 -18.07
N SER A 177 -75.69 0.78 -18.54
CA SER A 177 -74.81 -0.03 -17.69
C SER A 177 -73.40 0.50 -17.92
N ILE A 178 -72.85 1.22 -16.94
CA ILE A 178 -71.44 1.61 -16.94
C ILE A 178 -70.72 0.79 -15.90
N LEU A 179 -69.79 -0.02 -16.39
CA LEU A 179 -68.83 -0.71 -15.55
C LEU A 179 -67.73 0.28 -15.16
N ILE A 180 -67.71 0.71 -13.90
CA ILE A 180 -66.56 1.42 -13.31
C ILE A 180 -65.75 0.36 -12.55
N PRO A 181 -64.46 0.14 -12.89
CA PRO A 181 -63.72 -1.02 -12.39
C PRO A 181 -63.49 -1.05 -10.86
N ILE A 182 -63.62 0.08 -10.16
CA ILE A 182 -63.39 0.14 -8.69
C ILE A 182 -64.70 0.04 -7.89
N TRP A 183 -65.84 0.43 -8.46
CA TRP A 183 -67.15 0.47 -7.80
C TRP A 183 -68.20 -0.08 -8.78
N GLY A 184 -68.49 -1.39 -8.67
CA GLY A 184 -69.29 -2.16 -9.62
C GLY A 184 -70.53 -1.45 -10.18
N VAL A 185 -70.85 -1.81 -11.42
CA VAL A 185 -72.03 -1.43 -12.24
C VAL A 185 -72.97 -0.44 -11.55
N VAL A 186 -72.89 0.85 -11.91
CA VAL A 186 -73.94 1.81 -11.54
C VAL A 186 -75.18 1.45 -12.36
N GLY A 187 -76.20 0.96 -11.66
CA GLY A 187 -77.35 0.27 -12.22
C GLY A 187 -78.26 1.11 -13.12
N LEU A 188 -78.83 0.38 -14.08
CA LEU A 188 -80.00 0.65 -14.93
C LEU A 188 -80.83 1.88 -14.53
N ILE A 189 -80.77 2.91 -15.39
CA ILE A 189 -81.78 3.96 -15.41
C ILE A 189 -83.06 3.34 -16.02
N ASP A 190 -84.13 3.33 -15.25
CA ASP A 190 -85.43 2.78 -15.66
C ASP A 190 -86.07 3.70 -16.72
N PRO A 191 -86.46 3.18 -17.90
CA PRO A 191 -86.98 3.96 -19.01
C PRO A 191 -88.40 4.54 -18.81
N THR A 192 -89.00 4.35 -17.62
CA THR A 192 -90.37 4.83 -17.32
C THR A 192 -90.44 5.97 -16.31
N SER A 193 -89.31 6.51 -15.83
CA SER A 193 -89.29 7.44 -14.69
C SER A 193 -88.80 8.85 -15.03
N SER A 194 -89.76 9.78 -15.19
CA SER A 194 -89.79 11.22 -14.84
C SER A 194 -88.55 12.14 -15.05
N PRO A 195 -88.70 13.48 -15.00
CA PRO A 195 -87.59 14.46 -15.02
C PRO A 195 -86.41 14.17 -14.06
N GLY A 196 -86.58 13.28 -13.08
CA GLY A 196 -85.53 12.80 -12.17
C GLY A 196 -84.38 11.99 -12.82
N ALA A 197 -84.53 11.47 -14.04
CA ALA A 197 -83.48 10.71 -14.73
C ALA A 197 -82.25 11.56 -15.12
N VAL A 198 -82.47 12.80 -15.56
CA VAL A 198 -81.40 13.77 -15.88
C VAL A 198 -80.63 14.16 -14.61
N PHE A 199 -81.31 14.29 -13.46
CA PHE A 199 -80.66 14.55 -12.17
C PHE A 199 -79.77 13.38 -11.71
N LYS A 200 -80.20 12.12 -11.94
CA LYS A 200 -79.39 10.93 -11.66
C LYS A 200 -78.17 10.84 -12.59
N LEU A 201 -78.32 11.17 -13.88
CA LEU A 201 -77.20 11.19 -14.84
C LEU A 201 -76.20 12.32 -14.52
N ARG A 202 -76.66 13.52 -14.17
CA ARG A 202 -75.81 14.62 -13.68
C ARG A 202 -75.09 14.28 -12.38
N LYS A 203 -75.70 13.46 -11.51
CA LYS A 203 -75.05 12.94 -10.29
C LYS A 203 -73.93 11.95 -10.67
N CYS A 204 -74.20 11.00 -11.57
CA CYS A 204 -73.22 10.04 -12.06
C CYS A 204 -72.02 10.69 -12.79
N VAL A 205 -72.27 11.72 -13.61
CA VAL A 205 -71.21 12.51 -14.27
C VAL A 205 -70.31 13.19 -13.23
N ARG A 206 -70.90 13.80 -12.18
CA ARG A 206 -70.14 14.42 -11.09
C ARG A 206 -69.33 13.42 -10.28
N GLU A 207 -69.94 12.31 -9.87
CA GLU A 207 -69.24 11.25 -9.13
C GLU A 207 -68.08 10.64 -9.94
N THR A 208 -68.26 10.47 -11.25
CA THR A 208 -67.19 10.01 -12.15
C THR A 208 -66.08 11.06 -12.32
N CYS A 209 -66.44 12.35 -12.32
CA CYS A 209 -65.47 13.45 -12.37
C CYS A 209 -64.62 13.51 -11.08
N ASP A 210 -65.24 13.38 -9.92
CA ASP A 210 -64.56 13.37 -8.62
C ASP A 210 -63.63 12.15 -8.49
N ALA A 211 -64.09 10.97 -8.93
CA ALA A 211 -63.28 9.75 -8.98
C ALA A 211 -62.09 9.90 -9.94
N LEU A 212 -62.30 10.48 -11.13
CA LEU A 212 -61.24 10.76 -12.09
C LEU A 212 -60.21 11.75 -11.52
N HIS A 213 -60.64 12.77 -10.78
CA HIS A 213 -59.73 13.69 -10.09
C HIS A 213 -58.87 12.98 -9.04
N LYS A 214 -59.47 12.07 -8.25
CA LYS A 214 -58.76 11.28 -7.25
C LYS A 214 -57.71 10.35 -7.88
N GLU A 215 -58.07 9.65 -8.95
CA GLU A 215 -57.15 8.77 -9.68
C GLU A 215 -56.01 9.55 -10.35
N LYS A 216 -56.28 10.74 -10.92
CA LYS A 216 -55.23 11.62 -11.45
C LYS A 216 -54.25 12.08 -10.36
N ALA A 217 -54.75 12.44 -9.18
CA ALA A 217 -53.88 12.82 -8.06
C ALA A 217 -53.03 11.63 -7.56
N ALA A 218 -53.58 10.41 -7.59
CA ALA A 218 -52.84 9.19 -7.27
C ALA A 218 -51.75 8.88 -8.32
N LEU A 219 -52.06 9.07 -9.62
CA LEU A 219 -51.10 8.94 -10.71
C LEU A 219 -49.95 9.94 -10.57
N GLU A 220 -50.26 11.22 -10.37
CA GLU A 220 -49.25 12.28 -10.20
C GLU A 220 -48.31 11.99 -9.01
N LYS A 221 -48.87 11.54 -7.88
CA LYS A 221 -48.08 11.11 -6.73
C LYS A 221 -47.18 9.92 -7.04
N ALA A 222 -47.67 8.93 -7.79
CA ALA A 222 -46.87 7.76 -8.17
C ALA A 222 -45.75 8.13 -9.16
N GLU A 223 -45.99 9.05 -10.08
CA GLU A 223 -44.98 9.60 -10.99
C GLU A 223 -43.89 10.38 -10.23
N GLU A 224 -44.27 11.17 -9.22
CA GLU A 224 -43.33 11.88 -8.35
C GLU A 224 -42.47 10.92 -7.52
N SER A 225 -43.07 9.87 -6.97
CA SER A 225 -42.34 8.78 -6.29
C SER A 225 -41.34 8.10 -7.23
N LEU A 226 -41.77 7.74 -8.44
CA LEU A 226 -40.89 7.12 -9.45
C LEU A 226 -39.70 8.00 -9.82
N LYS A 227 -39.93 9.32 -9.96
CA LYS A 227 -38.86 10.29 -10.23
C LYS A 227 -37.86 10.36 -9.07
N THR A 228 -38.36 10.32 -7.83
CA THR A 228 -37.52 10.34 -6.62
C THR A 228 -36.67 9.07 -6.52
N GLU A 229 -37.27 7.90 -6.73
CA GLU A 229 -36.57 6.60 -6.71
C GLU A 229 -35.48 6.52 -7.78
N ARG A 230 -35.76 6.99 -9.01
CA ARG A 230 -34.75 7.11 -10.07
C ARG A 230 -33.59 8.03 -9.70
N GLY A 231 -33.89 9.19 -9.10
CA GLY A 231 -32.86 10.09 -8.61
C GLY A 231 -31.97 9.45 -7.52
N GLN A 232 -32.57 8.64 -6.64
CA GLN A 232 -31.81 7.84 -5.67
C GLN A 232 -30.97 6.75 -6.33
N GLN A 233 -31.47 6.12 -7.40
CA GLN A 233 -30.69 5.12 -8.16
C GLN A 233 -29.43 5.76 -8.75
N ASP A 234 -29.57 6.91 -9.43
CA ASP A 234 -28.44 7.62 -10.03
C ASP A 234 -27.36 7.97 -8.98
N GLU A 235 -27.78 8.34 -7.77
CA GLU A 235 -26.86 8.66 -6.67
C GLU A 235 -26.15 7.42 -6.13
N LEU A 236 -26.87 6.31 -5.93
CA LEU A 236 -26.29 5.03 -5.52
C LEU A 236 -25.29 4.52 -6.55
N GLU A 237 -25.60 4.60 -7.85
CA GLU A 237 -24.69 4.18 -8.93
C GLU A 237 -23.39 5.01 -8.93
N LYS A 238 -23.47 6.33 -8.72
CA LYS A 238 -22.28 7.18 -8.56
C LYS A 238 -21.45 6.78 -7.34
N GLN A 239 -22.09 6.46 -6.22
CA GLN A 239 -21.37 6.06 -5.01
C GLN A 239 -20.67 4.71 -5.18
N VAL A 240 -21.32 3.73 -5.83
CA VAL A 240 -20.69 2.45 -6.18
C VAL A 240 -19.48 2.66 -7.09
N SER A 241 -19.62 3.45 -8.16
CA SER A 241 -18.51 3.74 -9.07
C SER A 241 -17.32 4.40 -8.35
N ARG A 242 -17.56 5.33 -7.42
CA ARG A 242 -16.48 5.93 -6.61
C ARG A 242 -15.77 4.90 -5.73
N LEU A 243 -16.49 3.94 -5.15
CA LEU A 243 -15.90 2.86 -4.37
C LEU A 243 -15.08 1.91 -5.25
N GLU A 244 -15.54 1.62 -6.47
CA GLU A 244 -14.81 0.82 -7.44
C GLU A 244 -13.49 1.46 -7.86
N ASP A 245 -13.51 2.77 -8.13
CA ASP A 245 -12.30 3.53 -8.44
C ASP A 245 -11.29 3.43 -7.28
N MET A 246 -11.74 3.62 -6.04
CA MET A 246 -10.89 3.50 -4.85
C MET A 246 -10.36 2.07 -4.62
N LEU A 247 -11.16 1.03 -4.88
CA LEU A 247 -10.69 -0.36 -4.83
C LEU A 247 -9.63 -0.64 -5.90
N SER A 248 -9.74 -0.02 -7.08
CA SER A 248 -8.72 -0.13 -8.13
C SER A 248 -7.41 0.55 -7.76
N GLU A 249 -7.45 1.61 -6.94
CA GLU A 249 -6.27 2.29 -6.38
C GLU A 249 -5.55 1.45 -5.31
N ILE A 250 -6.23 0.49 -4.66
CA ILE A 250 -5.63 -0.37 -3.63
C ILE A 250 -4.64 -1.38 -4.20
N VAL A 251 -4.92 -1.95 -5.38
CA VAL A 251 -4.04 -2.95 -6.01
C VAL A 251 -2.59 -2.46 -6.18
N PRO A 252 -2.33 -1.29 -6.81
CA PRO A 252 -0.96 -0.79 -6.93
C PRO A 252 -0.33 -0.48 -5.57
N LEU A 253 -1.11 -0.06 -4.57
CA LEU A 253 -0.62 0.15 -3.20
C LEU A 253 -0.18 -1.18 -2.57
N GLU A 254 -0.94 -2.26 -2.74
CA GLU A 254 -0.57 -3.60 -2.24
C GLU A 254 0.73 -4.10 -2.88
N ASP A 255 0.87 -3.94 -4.19
CA ASP A 255 2.07 -4.32 -4.94
C ASP A 255 3.29 -3.52 -4.46
N GLN A 256 3.15 -2.20 -4.30
CA GLN A 256 4.24 -1.32 -3.86
C GLN A 256 4.65 -1.60 -2.39
N VAL A 257 3.68 -1.85 -1.49
CA VAL A 257 3.97 -2.26 -0.11
C VAL A 257 4.68 -3.60 -0.08
N THR A 258 4.23 -4.58 -0.88
CA THR A 258 4.85 -5.91 -0.95
C THR A 258 6.28 -5.82 -1.47
N SER A 259 6.52 -5.05 -2.53
CA SER A 259 7.88 -4.78 -3.02
C SER A 259 8.77 -4.14 -1.95
N THR A 260 8.23 -3.21 -1.16
CA THR A 260 8.97 -2.57 -0.06
C THR A 260 9.34 -3.57 1.05
N ILE A 261 8.43 -4.47 1.40
CA ILE A 261 8.67 -5.55 2.37
C ILE A 261 9.79 -6.48 1.86
N GLU A 262 9.75 -6.89 0.60
CA GLU A 262 10.78 -7.75 0.00
C GLU A 262 12.16 -7.08 -0.05
N LYS A 263 12.22 -5.80 -0.48
CA LYS A 263 13.47 -5.03 -0.49
C LYS A 263 14.05 -4.90 0.92
N THR A 264 13.22 -4.61 1.91
CA THR A 264 13.69 -4.47 3.30
C THR A 264 14.14 -5.80 3.91
N ASP A 265 13.46 -6.92 3.61
CA ASP A 265 13.90 -8.25 4.04
C ASP A 265 15.27 -8.61 3.43
N MET A 266 15.44 -8.44 2.12
CA MET A 266 16.73 -8.68 1.45
C MET A 266 17.85 -7.84 2.07
N LEU A 267 17.59 -6.56 2.35
CA LEU A 267 18.55 -5.67 3.00
C LEU A 267 18.88 -6.13 4.43
N GLN A 268 17.89 -6.57 5.22
CA GLN A 268 18.14 -7.11 6.55
C GLN A 268 19.03 -8.36 6.50
N GLN A 269 18.74 -9.30 5.61
CA GLN A 269 19.54 -10.51 5.47
C GLN A 269 21.00 -10.18 5.09
N ALA A 270 21.19 -9.24 4.16
CA ALA A 270 22.52 -8.79 3.77
C ALA A 270 23.29 -8.15 4.96
N ILE A 271 22.63 -7.28 5.73
CA ILE A 271 23.24 -6.62 6.90
C ILE A 271 23.55 -7.64 8.00
N ILE A 272 22.70 -8.65 8.22
CA ILE A 272 22.95 -9.72 9.21
C ILE A 272 24.24 -10.46 8.91
N VAL A 273 24.49 -10.81 7.64
CA VAL A 273 25.73 -11.49 7.22
C VAL A 273 26.95 -10.62 7.52
N VAL A 274 26.91 -9.34 7.10
CA VAL A 274 27.99 -8.37 7.34
C VAL A 274 28.24 -8.17 8.84
N LYS A 275 27.18 -8.03 9.63
CA LYS A 275 27.26 -7.90 11.09
C LYS A 275 27.93 -9.10 11.75
N GLN A 276 27.59 -10.33 11.34
CA GLN A 276 28.20 -11.53 11.91
C GLN A 276 29.71 -11.58 11.66
N GLN A 277 30.14 -11.20 10.45
CA GLN A 277 31.55 -11.09 10.09
C GLN A 277 32.25 -10.01 10.92
N LEU A 278 31.65 -8.83 11.05
CA LEU A 278 32.17 -7.72 11.86
C LEU A 278 32.28 -8.05 13.34
N ALA A 279 31.29 -8.73 13.92
CA ALA A 279 31.33 -9.16 15.31
C ALA A 279 32.46 -10.19 15.54
N ALA A 280 32.72 -11.07 14.57
CA ALA A 280 33.85 -11.98 14.62
C ALA A 280 35.19 -11.24 14.53
N ALA A 281 35.30 -10.24 13.65
CA ALA A 281 36.48 -9.37 13.53
C ALA A 281 36.75 -8.61 14.85
N ALA A 282 35.73 -8.00 15.45
CA ALA A 282 35.83 -7.29 16.73
C ALA A 282 36.26 -8.22 17.88
N ARG A 283 35.71 -9.42 17.94
CA ARG A 283 36.12 -10.44 18.91
C ARG A 283 37.59 -10.83 18.73
N ARG A 284 38.04 -11.04 17.47
CA ARG A 284 39.44 -11.37 17.16
C ARG A 284 40.38 -10.21 17.49
N ALA A 285 39.96 -8.95 17.26
CA ALA A 285 40.70 -7.75 17.64
C ALA A 285 40.89 -7.66 19.17
N ALA A 286 39.83 -7.89 19.94
CA ALA A 286 39.91 -7.92 21.40
C ALA A 286 40.77 -9.07 21.92
N GLN A 287 40.71 -10.24 21.28
CA GLN A 287 41.58 -11.38 21.60
C GLN A 287 43.05 -11.05 21.32
N LEU A 288 43.37 -10.47 20.16
CA LEU A 288 44.73 -10.05 19.83
C LEU A 288 45.26 -9.03 20.85
N SER A 289 44.48 -7.99 21.15
CA SER A 289 44.84 -6.98 22.14
C SER A 289 45.12 -7.60 23.52
N ASN A 290 44.23 -8.46 24.02
CA ASN A 290 44.43 -9.14 25.31
C ASN A 290 45.64 -10.09 25.30
N THR A 291 45.86 -10.85 24.22
CA THR A 291 47.02 -11.75 24.10
C THR A 291 48.31 -10.94 24.17
N VAL A 292 48.42 -9.87 23.38
CA VAL A 292 49.63 -9.05 23.26
C VAL A 292 49.88 -8.17 24.50
N LEU A 293 48.84 -7.59 25.11
CA LEU A 293 49.02 -6.68 26.26
C LEU A 293 49.07 -7.38 27.61
N ILE A 294 48.28 -8.44 27.80
CA ILE A 294 48.11 -9.08 29.12
C ILE A 294 48.94 -10.37 29.23
N THR A 295 48.99 -11.15 28.16
CA THR A 295 49.54 -12.52 28.21
C THR A 295 51.02 -12.55 27.81
N ALA A 296 51.48 -11.58 27.03
CA ALA A 296 52.79 -11.56 26.39
C ALA A 296 53.95 -11.02 27.25
N HIS A 297 53.87 -11.06 28.58
CA HIS A 297 54.91 -10.52 29.47
C HIS A 297 56.32 -11.15 29.30
N ALA A 298 56.53 -12.10 28.36
CA ALA A 298 57.86 -12.60 28.00
C ALA A 298 58.08 -13.16 26.57
N SER A 299 57.08 -13.31 25.68
CA SER A 299 57.33 -14.08 24.43
C SER A 299 56.38 -13.90 23.24
N SER A 300 55.60 -12.82 23.08
CA SER A 300 54.83 -12.71 21.84
C SER A 300 55.75 -12.52 20.65
N THR A 301 55.66 -13.46 19.72
CA THR A 301 56.46 -13.48 18.51
C THR A 301 55.80 -12.64 17.42
N ASN A 302 56.59 -12.07 16.50
CA ASN A 302 56.06 -11.40 15.31
C ASN A 302 55.06 -12.30 14.55
N GLN A 303 55.31 -13.62 14.56
CA GLN A 303 54.39 -14.63 14.02
C GLN A 303 52.99 -14.61 14.66
N GLU A 304 52.89 -14.50 16.00
CA GLU A 304 51.61 -14.49 16.71
C GLU A 304 50.79 -13.24 16.37
N ILE A 305 51.45 -12.07 16.33
CA ILE A 305 50.77 -10.81 15.99
C ILE A 305 50.33 -10.81 14.52
N CYS A 306 51.19 -11.24 13.60
CA CYS A 306 50.85 -11.40 12.18
C CYS A 306 49.68 -12.39 11.98
N THR A 307 49.68 -13.51 12.71
CA THR A 307 48.58 -14.48 12.68
C THR A 307 47.28 -13.85 13.17
N GLY A 308 47.32 -13.08 14.26
CA GLY A 308 46.14 -12.39 14.78
C GLY A 308 45.62 -11.29 13.87
N ILE A 309 46.50 -10.55 13.18
CA ILE A 309 46.10 -9.58 12.14
C ILE A 309 45.38 -10.28 11.00
N LEU A 310 45.92 -11.41 10.50
CA LEU A 310 45.27 -12.22 9.46
C LEU A 310 43.94 -12.81 9.94
N ASP A 311 43.86 -13.26 11.19
CA ASP A 311 42.61 -13.72 11.78
C ASP A 311 41.55 -12.62 11.71
N ILE A 312 41.88 -11.37 12.02
CA ILE A 312 40.91 -10.27 11.91
C ILE A 312 40.57 -10.01 10.44
N ALA A 313 41.59 -9.88 9.58
CA ALA A 313 41.45 -9.56 8.16
C ALA A 313 40.53 -10.54 7.40
N GLU A 314 40.58 -11.84 7.71
CA GLU A 314 39.69 -12.86 7.14
C GLU A 314 38.21 -12.64 7.45
N GLN A 315 37.91 -11.95 8.55
CA GLN A 315 36.53 -11.65 8.95
C GLN A 315 36.07 -10.28 8.47
N VAL A 316 36.94 -9.48 7.84
CA VAL A 316 36.57 -8.16 7.31
C VAL A 316 35.87 -8.35 5.96
N PRO A 317 34.59 -7.95 5.81
CA PRO A 317 33.92 -7.92 4.52
C PRO A 317 34.71 -7.03 3.55
N LEU A 318 34.92 -7.52 2.33
CA LEU A 318 35.59 -6.77 1.27
C LEU A 318 34.58 -6.08 0.37
N ASP A 319 34.85 -4.81 0.08
CA ASP A 319 34.17 -3.99 -0.90
C ASP A 319 35.18 -3.19 -1.74
N PHE A 320 34.68 -2.35 -2.63
CA PHE A 320 35.53 -1.54 -3.50
C PHE A 320 36.32 -0.43 -2.76
N THR A 321 35.90 -0.07 -1.53
CA THR A 321 36.46 1.03 -0.74
C THR A 321 37.60 0.57 0.16
N ASN A 322 37.55 -0.67 0.67
CA ASN A 322 38.59 -1.21 1.56
C ASN A 322 39.50 -2.27 0.90
N SER A 323 39.24 -2.67 -0.34
CA SER A 323 40.05 -3.69 -1.02
C SER A 323 41.49 -3.26 -1.29
N ASN A 324 41.73 -1.96 -1.48
CA ASN A 324 43.07 -1.44 -1.72
C ASN A 324 43.88 -1.39 -0.43
N GLU A 325 43.25 -0.98 0.67
CA GLU A 325 43.81 -0.98 2.01
C GLU A 325 44.12 -2.41 2.46
N MET A 326 43.25 -3.38 2.10
CA MET A 326 43.53 -4.80 2.34
C MET A 326 44.78 -5.26 1.58
N LYS A 327 44.96 -4.85 0.31
CA LYS A 327 46.19 -5.18 -0.43
C LYS A 327 47.44 -4.54 0.20
N LEU A 328 47.34 -3.29 0.65
CA LEU A 328 48.43 -2.59 1.33
C LEU A 328 48.82 -3.30 2.63
N LEU A 329 47.83 -3.64 3.47
CA LEU A 329 48.00 -4.45 4.68
C LEU A 329 48.74 -5.76 4.41
N LEU A 330 48.27 -6.55 3.44
CA LEU A 330 48.82 -7.88 3.17
C LEU A 330 50.24 -7.80 2.58
N ASN A 331 50.52 -6.81 1.74
CA ASN A 331 51.86 -6.58 1.22
C ASN A 331 52.82 -6.13 2.32
N GLU A 332 52.38 -5.28 3.25
CA GLU A 332 53.18 -4.85 4.41
C GLU A 332 53.47 -6.04 5.33
N LEU A 333 52.49 -6.91 5.60
CA LEU A 333 52.70 -8.11 6.41
C LEU A 333 53.75 -9.06 5.79
N LEU A 334 53.73 -9.24 4.46
CA LEU A 334 54.65 -10.13 3.77
C LEU A 334 56.06 -9.53 3.63
N SER A 335 56.15 -8.26 3.24
CA SER A 335 57.44 -7.59 3.03
C SER A 335 58.09 -7.13 4.33
N GLY A 336 57.28 -6.80 5.33
CA GLY A 336 57.68 -6.31 6.64
C GLY A 336 57.98 -7.41 7.66
N TYR A 337 57.88 -8.70 7.32
CA TYR A 337 58.11 -9.80 8.28
C TYR A 337 59.55 -9.90 8.83
N GLY A 338 60.50 -9.13 8.28
CA GLY A 338 61.87 -9.01 8.79
C GLY A 338 62.89 -9.87 8.04
N SER A 339 64.02 -10.17 8.71
CA SER A 339 65.14 -10.91 8.10
C SER A 339 64.91 -12.42 8.00
N ALA A 340 63.86 -12.92 8.65
CA ALA A 340 63.44 -14.31 8.64
C ALA A 340 62.53 -14.64 7.45
N VAL A 341 62.55 -15.90 7.00
CA VAL A 341 61.61 -16.41 5.99
C VAL A 341 60.19 -16.37 6.56
N VAL A 342 59.25 -15.76 5.83
CA VAL A 342 57.83 -15.74 6.19
C VAL A 342 57.33 -17.18 6.34
N PRO A 343 56.67 -17.54 7.46
CA PRO A 343 56.08 -18.87 7.62
C PRO A 343 55.06 -19.16 6.52
N ALA A 344 55.14 -20.35 5.93
CA ALA A 344 54.28 -20.77 4.81
C ALA A 344 52.76 -20.62 5.12
N ALA A 345 52.36 -20.80 6.39
CA ALA A 345 50.97 -20.62 6.80
C ALA A 345 50.51 -19.15 6.73
N ILE A 346 51.39 -18.19 7.06
CA ILE A 346 51.11 -16.75 6.93
C ILE A 346 51.08 -16.37 5.46
N GLU A 347 52.07 -16.83 4.69
CA GLU A 347 52.15 -16.56 3.25
C GLU A 347 50.93 -17.08 2.48
N SER A 348 50.50 -18.32 2.73
CA SER A 348 49.31 -18.91 2.10
C SER A 348 48.05 -18.09 2.37
N ARG A 349 47.78 -17.76 3.64
CA ARG A 349 46.59 -17.00 4.04
C ARG A 349 46.59 -15.58 3.47
N ALA A 350 47.75 -14.91 3.50
CA ALA A 350 47.88 -13.57 2.93
C ALA A 350 47.66 -13.57 1.42
N ASN A 351 48.20 -14.56 0.70
CA ASN A 351 48.00 -14.69 -0.74
C ASN A 351 46.55 -15.02 -1.12
N GLU A 352 45.86 -15.84 -0.32
CA GLU A 352 44.43 -16.11 -0.51
C GLU A 352 43.60 -14.81 -0.36
N LEU A 353 43.87 -14.01 0.66
CA LEU A 353 43.20 -12.73 0.89
C LEU A 353 43.56 -11.69 -0.19
N LEU A 354 44.80 -11.66 -0.67
CA LEU A 354 45.20 -10.83 -1.82
C LEU A 354 44.41 -11.21 -3.07
N GLY A 355 44.25 -12.51 -3.33
CA GLY A 355 43.41 -13.03 -4.41
C GLY A 355 41.94 -12.65 -4.27
N ALA A 356 41.41 -12.61 -3.04
CA ALA A 356 40.06 -12.14 -2.76
C ALA A 356 39.93 -10.62 -3.00
N ALA A 357 40.86 -9.81 -2.48
CA ALA A 357 40.87 -8.36 -2.64
C ALA A 357 41.10 -7.92 -4.10
N ALA A 358 41.82 -8.71 -4.90
CA ALA A 358 42.05 -8.44 -6.32
C ALA A 358 40.77 -8.53 -7.17
N LYS A 359 39.75 -9.27 -6.72
CA LYS A 359 38.45 -9.36 -7.41
C LYS A 359 37.68 -8.04 -7.39
N TYR A 360 37.97 -7.20 -6.40
CA TYR A 360 37.50 -5.83 -6.31
C TYR A 360 38.53 -4.94 -6.99
N LEU A 361 38.46 -4.89 -8.32
CA LEU A 361 39.28 -3.98 -9.13
C LEU A 361 39.07 -2.55 -8.62
N SER A 362 40.16 -1.81 -8.44
CA SER A 362 40.11 -0.37 -8.18
C SER A 362 39.29 0.25 -9.30
N ILE A 363 38.05 0.63 -9.00
CA ILE A 363 37.29 1.49 -9.90
C ILE A 363 37.98 2.84 -9.77
N GLU A 364 38.99 3.10 -10.59
CA GLU A 364 39.27 4.46 -11.02
C GLU A 364 38.00 4.92 -11.74
N TRP A 365 37.09 5.51 -10.96
CA TRP A 365 35.89 6.13 -11.50
C TRP A 365 36.39 7.31 -12.33
N HIS A 366 36.47 7.12 -13.64
CA HIS A 366 36.67 8.20 -14.60
C HIS A 366 35.27 8.69 -15.02
N PRO A 367 34.77 9.81 -14.47
CA PRO A 367 33.49 10.36 -14.86
C PRO A 367 33.65 11.18 -16.14
N THR A 368 34.13 10.57 -17.21
CA THR A 368 34.09 11.18 -18.55
C THR A 368 34.40 10.09 -19.55
N GLU A 369 33.35 9.43 -20.03
CA GLU A 369 33.17 9.17 -21.46
C GLU A 369 31.69 8.85 -21.65
N VAL A 370 30.91 9.93 -21.76
CA VAL A 370 29.67 9.87 -22.52
C VAL A 370 30.10 9.53 -23.95
N VAL A 371 30.14 8.24 -24.27
CA VAL A 371 30.06 7.80 -25.67
C VAL A 371 28.62 8.09 -26.09
N THR A 372 28.44 9.33 -26.53
CA THR A 372 27.44 9.64 -27.53
C THR A 372 27.93 9.06 -28.86
N GLU A 373 26.97 8.76 -29.72
CA GLU A 373 27.08 8.31 -31.12
C GLU A 373 27.04 6.78 -31.30
N SER A 374 26.15 6.20 -32.12
CA SER A 374 25.07 6.72 -32.98
C SER A 374 24.14 5.55 -33.33
#